data_AF-A0A7S1YG46-F1
#
_entry.id   AF-A0A7S1YG46-F1
#
_cell.length_a   1.000
_cell.length_b   1.000
_cell.length_c   1.000
_cell.angle_alpha   90.00
_cell.angle_beta   90.00
_cell.angle_gamma   90.00
#
_symmetry.space_group_name_H-M   'P 1'
#
loop_
_entity.id
_entity.type
_entity.pdbx_description
1 polymer ?
#
loop_
_entity_poly.entity_id
_entity_poly.type
_entity_poly.pdbx_seq_one_letter_code
_entity_poly.pdbx_strand_id
1 'polypeptide(L)'
;NPLKRPLAEIVVDKHVILYKETLVELEEVKKQLEATSTKLKGRDEETASLQQTLSRAEQDAHDAKSRAEQLEDQLKAVAAAQEQVSAAQSVSTPKEETISEGHHRLQQEHRDLRDTWETTQQESRTLRQELDREREGRVADAQELTAIRAELGALQHEMQALSDHQDVRTLS
;
A
#
# COMPACT_ATOMS: atom_id res chain seq x y z
N ASN A 1 -7.23 -12.41 -69.13
CA ASN A 1 -7.64 -13.32 -68.04
C ASN A 1 -7.02 -12.79 -66.75
N PRO A 2 -7.71 -11.89 -66.00
CA PRO A 2 -7.13 -11.16 -64.86
C PRO A 2 -7.01 -12.01 -63.58
N LEU A 3 -7.21 -13.32 -63.64
CA LEU A 3 -7.33 -14.22 -62.48
C LEU A 3 -6.11 -15.11 -62.22
N LYS A 4 -4.96 -14.81 -62.80
CA LYS A 4 -3.72 -15.55 -62.50
C LYS A 4 -2.66 -14.61 -61.96
N ARG A 5 -2.84 -14.13 -60.73
CA ARG A 5 -1.66 -13.75 -59.93
C ARG A 5 -0.88 -15.03 -59.62
N PRO A 6 0.46 -15.03 -59.75
CA PRO A 6 1.27 -16.16 -59.30
C PRO A 6 1.01 -16.40 -57.82
N LEU A 7 0.92 -17.67 -57.40
CA LEU A 7 0.75 -18.06 -56.00
C LEU A 7 1.78 -17.39 -55.07
N ALA A 8 2.99 -17.14 -55.56
CA ALA A 8 4.04 -16.44 -54.83
C ALA A 8 3.63 -15.01 -54.40
N GLU A 9 2.96 -14.27 -55.27
CA GLU A 9 2.56 -12.87 -55.05
C GLU A 9 1.43 -12.77 -54.00
N ILE A 10 0.45 -13.68 -54.06
CA ILE A 10 -0.64 -13.79 -53.07
C ILE A 10 -0.09 -14.13 -51.68
N VAL A 11 0.93 -14.99 -51.60
CA VAL A 11 1.52 -15.38 -50.32
C VAL A 11 2.36 -14.25 -49.73
N VAL A 12 3.04 -13.44 -50.56
CA VAL A 12 3.77 -12.24 -50.11
C VAL A 12 2.80 -11.19 -49.56
N ASP A 13 1.70 -10.90 -50.28
CA ASP A 13 0.66 -9.97 -49.81
C ASP A 13 0.11 -10.41 -48.44
N LYS A 14 -0.15 -11.71 -48.25
CA LYS A 14 -0.63 -12.25 -46.97
C LYS A 14 0.40 -12.13 -45.85
N HIS A 15 1.70 -12.38 -46.11
CA HIS A 15 2.75 -12.22 -45.10
C HIS A 15 2.95 -10.77 -44.68
N VAL A 16 2.86 -9.83 -45.62
CA VAL A 16 2.96 -8.39 -45.32
C VAL A 16 1.78 -7.93 -44.46
N ILE A 17 0.57 -8.44 -44.71
CA ILE A 17 -0.61 -8.16 -43.87
C ILE A 17 -0.39 -8.69 -42.46
N LEU A 18 -0.03 -9.96 -42.31
CA LEU A 18 0.22 -10.58 -41.01
C LEU A 18 1.32 -9.84 -40.22
N TYR A 19 2.44 -9.51 -40.86
CA TYR A 19 3.52 -8.76 -40.21
C TYR A 19 3.06 -7.40 -39.67
N LYS A 20 2.21 -6.68 -40.41
CA LYS A 20 1.66 -5.40 -39.96
C LYS A 20 0.66 -5.57 -38.82
N GLU A 21 -0.15 -6.61 -38.85
CA GLU A 21 -1.08 -6.96 -37.76
C GLU A 21 -0.30 -7.27 -36.47
N THR A 22 0.70 -8.16 -36.54
CA THR A 22 1.57 -8.49 -35.39
C THR A 22 2.33 -7.28 -34.86
N LEU A 23 2.76 -6.33 -35.73
CA LEU A 23 3.41 -5.09 -35.30
C LEU A 23 2.47 -4.21 -34.46
N VAL A 24 1.21 -4.08 -34.87
CA VAL A 24 0.20 -3.30 -34.14
C VAL A 24 -0.09 -3.94 -32.78
N GLU A 25 -0.24 -5.27 -32.74
CA GLU A 25 -0.42 -6.00 -31.48
C GLU A 25 0.78 -5.82 -30.55
N LEU A 26 2.01 -5.90 -31.08
CA LEU A 26 3.24 -5.71 -30.32
C LEU A 26 3.37 -4.28 -29.76
N GLU A 27 2.95 -3.25 -30.50
CA GLU A 27 2.88 -1.88 -29.98
C GLU A 27 1.87 -1.74 -28.84
N GLU A 28 0.72 -2.39 -28.95
CA GLU A 28 -0.31 -2.34 -27.90
C GLU A 28 0.13 -3.07 -26.63
N VAL A 29 0.68 -4.27 -26.76
CA VAL A 29 1.23 -5.05 -25.62
C VAL A 29 2.38 -4.30 -24.94
N LYS A 30 3.21 -3.55 -25.70
CA LYS A 30 4.23 -2.66 -25.12
C LYS A 30 3.63 -1.53 -24.27
N LYS A 31 2.56 -0.89 -24.74
CA LYS A 31 1.87 0.15 -23.95
C LYS A 31 1.28 -0.43 -22.68
N GLN A 32 0.69 -1.62 -22.75
CA GLN A 32 0.18 -2.33 -21.57
C GLN A 32 1.30 -2.65 -20.59
N LEU A 33 2.46 -3.11 -21.07
CA LEU A 33 3.65 -3.36 -20.23
C LEU A 33 4.10 -2.10 -19.49
N GLU A 34 4.20 -0.97 -20.18
CA GLU A 34 4.59 0.32 -19.59
C GLU A 34 3.57 0.81 -18.56
N ALA A 35 2.28 0.70 -18.87
CA ALA A 35 1.20 1.08 -17.98
C ALA A 35 1.21 0.23 -16.69
N THR A 36 1.27 -1.09 -16.81
CA THR A 36 1.28 -2.02 -15.67
C THR A 36 2.57 -1.90 -14.86
N SER A 37 3.72 -1.65 -15.50
CA SER A 37 4.97 -1.35 -14.79
C SER A 37 4.90 -0.05 -13.99
N THR A 38 4.22 0.97 -14.52
CA THR A 38 4.07 2.26 -13.82
C THR A 38 3.14 2.11 -12.60
N LYS A 39 2.03 1.37 -12.75
CA LYS A 39 1.13 1.02 -11.64
C LYS A 39 1.87 0.28 -10.53
N LEU A 40 2.64 -0.75 -10.88
CA LEU A 40 3.42 -1.54 -9.91
C LEU A 40 4.38 -0.66 -9.10
N LYS A 41 5.06 0.27 -9.77
CA LYS A 41 5.94 1.23 -9.10
C LYS A 41 5.18 2.15 -8.13
N GLY A 42 4.02 2.66 -8.55
CA GLY A 42 3.15 3.46 -7.68
C GLY A 42 2.71 2.69 -6.43
N ARG A 43 2.36 1.41 -6.58
CA ARG A 43 2.03 0.55 -5.44
C ARG A 43 3.18 0.29 -4.50
N ASP A 44 4.40 0.13 -5.02
CA ASP A 44 5.60 -0.02 -4.18
C ASP A 44 5.83 1.24 -3.33
N GLU A 45 5.62 2.43 -3.90
CA GLU A 45 5.72 3.72 -3.20
C GLU A 45 4.61 3.88 -2.14
N GLU A 46 3.37 3.52 -2.48
CA GLU A 46 2.23 3.57 -1.56
C GLU A 46 2.37 2.58 -0.39
N THR A 47 2.79 1.33 -0.69
CA THR A 47 3.10 0.31 0.33
C THR A 47 4.17 0.83 1.31
N ALA A 48 5.22 1.47 0.80
CA ALA A 48 6.27 2.03 1.66
C ALA A 48 5.75 3.17 2.54
N SER A 49 4.91 4.06 1.99
CA SER A 49 4.28 5.15 2.72
C SER A 49 3.33 4.66 3.82
N LEU A 50 2.46 3.69 3.50
CA LEU A 50 1.56 3.07 4.47
C LEU A 50 2.34 2.36 5.58
N GLN A 51 3.41 1.66 5.25
CA GLN A 51 4.24 0.97 6.24
C GLN A 51 4.95 1.96 7.18
N GLN A 52 5.43 3.10 6.67
CA GLN A 52 5.98 4.17 7.49
C GLN A 52 4.93 4.77 8.43
N THR A 53 3.71 5.00 7.92
CA THR A 53 2.61 5.59 8.69
C THR A 53 2.12 4.65 9.78
N LEU A 54 1.98 3.36 9.46
CA LEU A 54 1.65 2.31 10.44
C LEU A 54 2.68 2.24 11.57
N SER A 55 3.97 2.30 11.23
CA SER A 55 5.04 2.27 12.23
C SER A 55 4.97 3.46 13.20
N ARG A 56 4.60 4.65 12.70
CA ARG A 56 4.39 5.83 13.55
C ARG A 56 3.17 5.68 14.44
N ALA A 57 2.02 5.27 13.89
CA ALA A 57 0.81 5.05 14.66
C ALA A 57 1.02 3.99 15.77
N GLU A 58 1.78 2.93 15.51
CA GLU A 58 2.14 1.94 16.51
C GLU A 58 3.01 2.53 17.63
N GLN A 59 3.97 3.40 17.30
CA GLN A 59 4.79 4.10 18.27
C GLN A 59 3.96 5.06 19.13
N ASP A 60 3.12 5.88 18.50
CA ASP A 60 2.25 6.83 19.19
C ASP A 60 1.28 6.11 20.16
N ALA A 61 0.73 4.97 19.73
CA ALA A 61 -0.10 4.14 20.60
C ALA A 61 0.70 3.54 21.77
N HIS A 62 1.94 3.14 21.56
CA HIS A 62 2.81 2.66 22.63
C HIS A 62 3.10 3.75 23.66
N ASP A 63 3.44 4.95 23.19
CA ASP A 63 3.76 6.10 24.04
C ASP A 63 2.53 6.58 24.83
N ALA A 64 1.37 6.66 24.17
CA ALA A 64 0.10 7.00 24.82
C ALA A 64 -0.25 5.99 25.92
N LYS A 65 -0.08 4.70 25.66
CA LYS A 65 -0.32 3.64 26.65
C LYS A 65 0.62 3.76 27.84
N SER A 66 1.92 3.91 27.61
CA SER A 66 2.90 4.04 28.70
C SER A 66 2.62 5.27 29.57
N ARG A 67 2.22 6.38 28.95
CA ARG A 67 1.85 7.59 29.69
C ARG A 67 0.56 7.42 30.50
N ALA A 68 -0.43 6.70 29.97
CA ALA A 68 -1.65 6.37 30.71
C ALA A 68 -1.33 5.51 31.96
N GLU A 69 -0.47 4.51 31.83
CA GLU A 69 -0.01 3.68 32.96
C GLU A 69 0.70 4.53 34.04
N GLN A 70 1.56 5.48 33.63
CA GLN A 70 2.21 6.42 34.56
C GLN A 70 1.21 7.33 35.30
N LEU A 71 0.20 7.85 34.60
CA LEU A 71 -0.84 8.67 35.23
C LEU A 71 -1.70 7.84 36.20
N GLU A 72 -1.94 6.56 35.91
CA GLU A 72 -2.66 5.67 36.82
C GLU A 72 -1.91 5.49 38.15
N ASP A 73 -0.59 5.33 38.08
CA ASP A 73 0.27 5.25 39.28
C ASP A 73 0.29 6.58 40.06
N GLN A 74 0.32 7.72 39.36
CA GLN A 74 0.20 9.04 40.00
C GLN A 74 -1.16 9.24 40.67
N LEU A 75 -2.25 8.79 40.03
CA LEU A 75 -3.60 8.85 40.60
C LEU A 75 -3.71 8.03 41.89
N LYS A 76 -3.11 6.82 41.93
CA LYS A 76 -3.03 6.00 43.14
C LYS A 76 -2.26 6.70 44.25
N ALA A 77 -1.13 7.34 43.92
CA ALA A 77 -0.32 8.06 44.89
C ALA A 77 -1.06 9.31 45.46
N VAL A 78 -1.73 10.06 44.60
CA VAL A 78 -2.55 11.23 45.01
C VAL A 78 -3.71 10.79 45.90
N ALA A 79 -4.40 9.70 45.56
CA ALA A 79 -5.49 9.16 46.38
C ALA A 79 -5.00 8.77 47.78
N ALA A 80 -3.85 8.08 47.87
CA ALA A 80 -3.25 7.71 49.15
C ALA A 80 -2.82 8.94 49.98
N ALA A 81 -2.26 9.96 49.33
CA ALA A 81 -1.90 11.22 50.00
C ALA A 81 -3.14 11.96 50.51
N GLN A 82 -4.24 11.97 49.75
CA GLN A 82 -5.49 12.58 50.18
C GLN A 82 -6.07 11.87 51.41
N GLU A 83 -6.07 10.53 51.42
CA GLU A 83 -6.52 9.75 52.58
C GLU A 83 -5.69 10.05 53.84
N GLN A 84 -4.38 10.21 53.71
CA GLN A 84 -3.51 10.62 54.81
C GLN A 84 -3.79 12.04 55.30
N VAL A 85 -4.06 12.99 54.40
CA VAL A 85 -4.42 14.38 54.76
C VAL A 85 -5.76 14.42 55.48
N SER A 86 -6.78 13.74 54.97
CA SER A 86 -8.10 13.64 55.61
C SER A 86 -8.02 12.92 56.96
N ALA A 87 -7.15 11.93 57.12
CA ALA A 87 -6.91 11.25 58.41
C ALA A 87 -6.15 12.13 59.42
N ALA A 88 -5.28 13.04 58.94
CA ALA A 88 -4.45 13.91 59.77
C ALA A 88 -5.13 15.23 60.18
N GLN A 89 -6.24 15.63 59.55
CA GLN A 89 -6.87 16.93 59.78
C GLN A 89 -8.40 16.83 59.96
N SER A 90 -8.88 17.10 61.19
CA SER A 90 -10.28 17.48 61.44
C SER A 90 -10.55 18.97 61.13
N VAL A 91 -9.52 19.76 60.79
CA VAL A 91 -9.60 21.20 60.48
C VAL A 91 -8.43 21.62 59.57
N SER A 92 -8.62 21.71 58.24
CA SER A 92 -7.94 22.66 57.34
C SER A 92 -8.40 22.47 55.87
N THR A 93 -9.16 23.42 55.34
CA THR A 93 -9.83 23.33 54.02
C THR A 93 -9.00 23.62 52.76
N PRO A 94 -7.92 24.45 52.75
CA PRO A 94 -7.31 24.87 51.48
C PRO A 94 -6.35 23.83 50.86
N LYS A 95 -5.72 22.95 51.65
CA LYS A 95 -4.85 21.89 51.12
C LYS A 95 -5.65 20.75 50.47
N GLU A 96 -6.85 20.48 50.98
CA GLU A 96 -7.72 19.41 50.50
C GLU A 96 -8.35 19.78 49.14
N GLU A 97 -8.75 21.05 48.95
CA GLU A 97 -9.22 21.57 47.65
C GLU A 97 -8.15 21.45 46.55
N THR A 98 -6.89 21.81 46.83
CA THR A 98 -5.81 21.73 45.83
C THR A 98 -5.50 20.28 45.41
N ILE A 99 -5.56 19.33 46.36
CA ILE A 99 -5.35 17.90 46.05
C ILE A 99 -6.53 17.36 45.24
N SER A 100 -7.76 17.75 45.59
CA SER A 100 -8.96 17.33 44.87
C SER A 100 -9.00 17.87 43.43
N GLU A 101 -8.60 19.13 43.20
CA GLU A 101 -8.45 19.71 41.86
C GLU A 101 -7.36 19.00 41.06
N GLY A 102 -6.20 18.72 41.68
CA GLY A 102 -5.12 17.96 41.07
C GLY A 102 -5.55 16.53 40.68
N HIS A 103 -6.30 15.85 41.55
CA HIS A 103 -6.85 14.53 41.28
C HIS A 103 -7.83 14.56 40.10
N HIS A 104 -8.73 15.55 40.05
CA HIS A 104 -9.66 15.68 38.94
C HIS A 104 -8.95 15.92 37.60
N ARG A 105 -7.91 16.77 37.61
CA ARG A 105 -7.11 17.03 36.41
C ARG A 105 -6.38 15.77 35.91
N LEU A 106 -5.74 15.02 36.80
CA LEU A 106 -5.07 13.77 36.45
C LEU A 106 -6.07 12.72 35.92
N GLN A 107 -7.29 12.65 36.47
CA GLN A 107 -8.34 11.77 35.95
C GLN A 107 -8.80 12.16 34.55
N GLN A 108 -8.84 13.46 34.24
CA GLN A 108 -9.17 13.94 32.91
C GLN A 108 -8.04 13.60 31.93
N GLU A 109 -6.80 13.93 32.25
CA GLU A 109 -5.63 13.60 31.41
C GLU A 109 -5.51 12.08 31.14
N HIS A 110 -5.80 11.24 32.15
CA HIS A 110 -5.82 9.79 31.97
C HIS A 110 -6.94 9.31 31.02
N ARG A 111 -8.13 9.93 31.08
CA ARG A 111 -9.22 9.64 30.12
C ARG A 111 -8.84 10.07 28.70
N ASP A 112 -8.32 11.27 28.54
CA ASP A 112 -7.95 11.81 27.22
C ASP A 112 -6.86 10.94 26.56
N LEU A 113 -5.89 10.44 27.33
CA LEU A 113 -4.86 9.53 26.82
C LEU A 113 -5.42 8.15 26.45
N ARG A 114 -6.39 7.63 27.21
CA ARG A 114 -7.08 6.38 26.86
C ARG A 114 -7.84 6.52 25.55
N ASP A 115 -8.59 7.60 25.39
CA ASP A 115 -9.36 7.85 24.16
C ASP A 115 -8.42 8.03 22.95
N THR A 116 -7.29 8.71 23.15
CA THR A 116 -6.23 8.82 22.13
C THR A 116 -5.67 7.45 21.78
N TRP A 117 -5.32 6.62 22.78
CA TRP A 117 -4.80 5.27 22.55
C TRP A 117 -5.79 4.38 21.78
N GLU A 118 -7.08 4.41 22.14
CA GLU A 118 -8.13 3.65 21.43
C GLU A 118 -8.27 4.11 19.98
N THR A 119 -8.23 5.43 19.74
CA THR A 119 -8.30 6.00 18.40
C THR A 119 -7.10 5.58 17.55
N THR A 120 -5.87 5.72 18.07
CA THR A 120 -4.66 5.32 17.34
C THR A 120 -4.61 3.81 17.09
N GLN A 121 -5.13 2.99 18.01
CA GLN A 121 -5.28 1.55 17.79
C GLN A 121 -6.24 1.24 16.64
N GLN A 122 -7.36 1.96 16.55
CA GLN A 122 -8.30 1.81 15.45
C GLN A 122 -7.69 2.25 14.12
N GLU A 123 -6.95 3.36 14.08
CA GLU A 123 -6.20 3.82 12.91
C GLU A 123 -5.15 2.78 12.47
N SER A 124 -4.39 2.20 13.41
CA SER A 124 -3.43 1.12 13.11
C SER A 124 -4.10 -0.09 12.46
N ARG A 125 -5.29 -0.49 12.92
CA ARG A 125 -6.05 -1.60 12.29
C ARG A 125 -6.47 -1.27 10.87
N THR A 126 -6.93 -0.04 10.63
CA THR A 126 -7.30 0.41 9.27
C THR A 126 -6.08 0.43 8.35
N LEU A 127 -4.96 0.99 8.80
CA LEU A 127 -3.71 1.04 8.04
C LEU A 127 -3.17 -0.36 7.70
N ARG A 128 -3.30 -1.33 8.61
CA ARG A 128 -2.96 -2.74 8.31
C ARG A 128 -3.82 -3.32 7.20
N GLN A 129 -5.13 -3.08 7.23
CA GLN A 129 -6.03 -3.55 6.18
C GLN A 129 -5.73 -2.91 4.83
N GLU A 130 -5.39 -1.61 4.80
CA GLU A 130 -4.97 -0.93 3.57
C GLU A 130 -3.65 -1.49 3.05
N LEU A 131 -2.67 -1.70 3.93
CA LEU A 131 -1.39 -2.31 3.57
C LEU A 131 -1.55 -3.72 3.00
N ASP A 132 -2.45 -4.52 3.56
CA ASP A 132 -2.75 -5.86 3.04
C ASP A 132 -3.40 -5.79 1.64
N ARG A 133 -4.34 -4.87 1.42
CA ARG A 133 -4.94 -4.65 0.10
C ARG A 133 -3.92 -4.20 -0.94
N GLU A 134 -3.00 -3.30 -0.59
CA GLU A 134 -1.95 -2.88 -1.51
C GLU A 134 -0.97 -4.00 -1.85
N ARG A 135 -0.65 -4.87 -0.87
CA ARG A 135 0.15 -6.07 -1.12
C ARG A 135 -0.55 -7.05 -2.05
N GLU A 136 -1.85 -7.29 -1.87
CA GLU A 136 -2.65 -8.12 -2.77
C GLU A 136 -2.68 -7.54 -4.19
N GLY A 137 -2.91 -6.22 -4.31
CA GLY A 137 -2.87 -5.49 -5.57
C GLY A 137 -1.51 -5.60 -6.28
N ARG A 138 -0.41 -5.46 -5.53
CA ARG A 138 0.95 -5.65 -6.05
C ARG A 138 1.18 -7.06 -6.62
N VAL A 139 0.68 -8.09 -5.94
CA VAL A 139 0.78 -9.48 -6.43
C VAL A 139 0.02 -9.64 -7.75
N ALA A 140 -1.19 -9.07 -7.84
CA ALA A 140 -1.99 -9.11 -9.07
C ALA A 140 -1.27 -8.40 -10.23
N ASP A 141 -0.76 -7.18 -10.02
CA ASP A 141 -0.02 -6.43 -11.05
C ASP A 141 1.26 -7.17 -11.49
N ALA A 142 1.96 -7.81 -10.56
CA ALA A 142 3.17 -8.59 -10.88
C ALA A 142 2.84 -9.82 -11.74
N GLN A 143 1.71 -10.48 -11.49
CA GLN A 143 1.21 -11.58 -12.31
C GLN A 143 0.81 -11.09 -13.71
N GLU A 144 0.08 -9.98 -13.80
CA GLU A 144 -0.30 -9.35 -15.06
C GLU A 144 0.93 -8.96 -15.88
N LEU A 145 1.92 -8.34 -15.25
CA LEU A 145 3.17 -7.94 -15.88
C LEU A 145 3.97 -9.15 -16.41
N THR A 146 3.91 -10.28 -15.70
CA THR A 146 4.50 -11.55 -16.15
C THR A 146 3.80 -12.08 -17.40
N ALA A 147 2.46 -12.03 -17.43
CA ALA A 147 1.66 -12.45 -18.58
C ALA A 147 1.93 -11.57 -19.81
N ILE A 148 1.92 -10.24 -19.65
CA ILE A 148 2.21 -9.27 -20.72
C ILE A 148 3.62 -9.49 -21.28
N ARG A 149 4.62 -9.75 -20.43
CA ARG A 149 5.98 -10.06 -20.89
C ARG A 149 6.06 -11.34 -21.71
N ALA A 150 5.29 -12.36 -21.33
CA ALA A 150 5.24 -13.62 -22.08
C ALA A 150 4.59 -13.42 -23.46
N GLU A 151 3.50 -12.66 -23.52
CA GLU A 151 2.82 -12.29 -24.78
C GLU A 151 3.73 -11.47 -25.69
N LEU A 152 4.44 -10.46 -25.14
CA LEU A 152 5.41 -9.67 -25.89
C LEU A 152 6.51 -10.54 -26.50
N GLY A 153 7.03 -11.51 -25.74
CA GLY A 153 8.02 -12.46 -26.22
C GLY A 153 7.49 -13.34 -27.36
N ALA A 154 6.25 -13.81 -27.25
CA ALA A 154 5.60 -14.60 -28.30
C ALA A 154 5.44 -13.79 -29.60
N LEU A 155 4.93 -12.56 -29.52
CA LEU A 155 4.78 -11.66 -30.67
C LEU A 155 6.12 -11.30 -31.32
N GLN A 156 7.17 -11.11 -30.51
CA GLN A 156 8.54 -10.88 -31.02
C GLN A 156 9.06 -12.10 -31.81
N HIS A 157 8.82 -13.31 -31.30
CA HIS A 157 9.18 -14.54 -32.01
C HIS A 157 8.39 -14.71 -33.31
N GLU A 158 7.09 -14.40 -33.31
CA GLU A 158 6.26 -14.45 -34.52
C GLU A 158 6.71 -13.43 -35.57
N MET A 159 6.99 -12.19 -35.16
CA MET A 159 7.56 -11.17 -36.05
C MET A 159 8.89 -11.61 -36.65
N GLN A 160 9.78 -12.20 -35.85
CA GLN A 160 11.07 -12.70 -36.34
C GLN A 160 10.86 -13.80 -37.38
N ALA A 161 9.96 -14.75 -37.13
CA ALA A 161 9.64 -15.83 -38.08
C ALA A 161 9.04 -15.29 -39.39
N LEU A 162 8.19 -14.27 -39.32
CA LEU A 162 7.63 -13.60 -40.50
C LEU A 162 8.71 -12.85 -41.29
N SER A 163 9.65 -12.20 -40.61
CA SER A 163 10.79 -11.52 -41.24
C SER A 163 11.74 -12.51 -41.91
N ASP A 164 12.15 -13.56 -41.20
CA ASP A 164 13.05 -14.59 -41.73
C ASP A 164 12.44 -15.28 -42.97
N HIS A 165 11.12 -15.47 -43.00
CA HIS A 165 10.45 -16.05 -44.16
C HIS A 165 10.40 -15.11 -45.37
N GLN A 166 10.35 -13.80 -45.16
CA GLN A 166 10.47 -12.81 -46.24
C GLN A 166 11.90 -12.78 -46.81
N ASP A 167 12.93 -12.80 -45.97
CA ASP A 167 14.33 -12.72 -46.39
C ASP A 167 14.80 -13.96 -47.19
N VAL A 168 14.34 -15.16 -46.80
CA VAL A 168 14.64 -16.39 -47.55
C VAL A 168 14.04 -16.39 -48.96
N ARG A 169 12.90 -15.71 -49.16
CA ARG A 169 12.23 -15.64 -50.47
C ARG A 169 12.73 -14.53 -51.38
N THR A 170 13.28 -13.45 -50.85
CA THR A 170 13.90 -12.38 -51.66
C THR A 170 15.28 -12.79 -52.19
N LEU A 171 15.92 -13.78 -51.56
CA LEU A 171 17.20 -14.36 -51.96
C LEU A 171 17.11 -15.60 -52.87
N SER A 172 15.91 -16.17 -53.08
CA SER A 172 15.66 -17.38 -53.90
C SER A 172 15.00 -17.04 -55.24
#